data_AF-A0A2S8BCC5-F1
#
_entry.id   AF-A0A2S8BCC5-F1
#
_cell.length_a   1.000
_cell.length_b   1.000
_cell.length_c   1.000
_cell.angle_alpha   90.00
_cell.angle_beta   90.00
_cell.angle_gamma   90.00
#
_symmetry.space_group_name_H-M   'P 1'
#
loop_
_entity.id
_entity.type
_entity.pdbx_description
1 polymer ?
#
loop_
_entity_poly.entity_id
_entity_poly.type
_entity_poly.pdbx_seq_one_letter_code
_entity_poly.pdbx_strand_id
1 'polypeptide(L)'
;MPLNLSNRDQNSGHLFYNRRLRAAITRFSVRMKHDDRKQQAALVLSMVFVLIGVGWMALLHVMKPAGLVGQAAIVGDRDTGQVYAKIDGRLHPALNLTSARLAVGSAARPTWVTAREIVKYPTGPMIGIPGVPDDLGVTAGSVSAWSVCDTAAAPGSGAARR
;
A
#
# COMPACT_ATOMS: atom_id res chain seq x y z
N MET A 1 35.48 44.75 -13.40
CA MET A 1 34.64 44.73 -14.63
C MET A 1 33.19 44.81 -14.19
N PRO A 2 32.39 45.80 -14.65
CA PRO A 2 30.98 45.85 -14.29
C PRO A 2 30.23 44.65 -14.89
N LEU A 3 29.33 44.05 -14.11
CA LEU A 3 28.45 42.98 -14.59
C LEU A 3 27.46 43.57 -15.60
N ASN A 4 27.61 43.18 -16.87
CA ASN A 4 26.73 43.65 -17.93
C ASN A 4 25.40 42.88 -17.84
N LEU A 5 24.38 43.51 -17.28
CA LEU A 5 23.04 42.92 -17.13
C LEU A 5 22.36 42.87 -18.50
N SER A 6 22.02 41.67 -18.96
CA SER A 6 21.28 41.49 -20.21
C SER A 6 19.89 42.12 -20.10
N ASN A 7 19.53 42.96 -21.07
CA ASN A 7 18.19 43.51 -21.16
C ASN A 7 17.16 42.42 -21.58
N ARG A 8 15.87 42.61 -21.28
CA ARG A 8 14.79 41.68 -21.62
C ARG A 8 14.73 41.43 -23.13
N ASP A 9 15.00 42.45 -23.93
CA ASP A 9 15.01 42.35 -25.39
C ASP A 9 16.20 41.55 -25.90
N GLN A 10 17.39 41.73 -25.29
CA GLN A 10 18.57 40.91 -25.61
C GLN A 10 18.33 39.44 -25.27
N ASN A 11 17.72 39.15 -24.12
CA ASN A 11 17.39 37.77 -23.73
C ASN A 11 16.34 37.14 -24.66
N SER A 12 15.30 37.91 -25.03
CA SER A 12 14.27 37.40 -25.96
C SER A 12 14.83 37.13 -27.36
N GLY A 13 15.73 38.01 -27.84
CA GLY A 13 16.48 37.84 -29.08
C GLY A 13 17.39 36.60 -29.04
N HIS A 14 18.13 36.42 -27.95
CA HIS A 14 18.99 35.24 -27.74
C HIS A 14 18.18 33.93 -27.72
N LEU A 15 17.05 33.89 -27.01
CA LEU A 15 16.14 32.72 -26.99
C LEU A 15 15.51 32.46 -28.37
N PHE A 16 15.20 33.50 -29.14
CA PHE A 16 14.74 33.34 -30.53
C PHE A 16 15.84 32.75 -31.42
N TYR A 17 17.07 33.28 -31.34
CA TYR A 17 18.22 32.80 -32.10
C TYR A 17 18.52 31.32 -31.82
N ASN A 18 18.55 30.92 -30.54
CA ASN A 18 18.79 29.52 -30.16
C ASN A 18 17.69 28.57 -30.66
N ARG A 19 16.43 29.00 -30.69
CA ARG A 19 15.34 28.22 -31.29
C ARG A 19 15.50 28.07 -32.79
N ARG A 20 15.94 29.12 -33.49
CA ARG A 20 16.17 29.08 -34.94
C ARG A 20 17.31 28.12 -35.28
N LEU A 21 18.38 28.16 -34.49
CA LEU A 21 19.52 27.27 -34.64
C LEU A 21 19.16 25.81 -34.36
N ARG A 22 18.35 25.54 -33.32
CA ARG A 22 17.77 24.20 -33.09
C ARG A 22 16.94 23.71 -34.28
N ALA A 23 16.05 24.55 -34.83
CA ALA A 23 15.23 24.17 -35.98
C ALA A 23 16.07 23.95 -37.26
N ALA A 24 17.13 24.72 -37.45
CA ALA A 24 18.07 24.53 -38.54
C ALA A 24 18.78 23.18 -38.45
N ILE A 25 19.18 22.76 -37.25
CA ILE A 25 19.88 21.48 -37.05
C ILE A 25 18.91 20.29 -37.10
N THR A 26 17.73 20.39 -36.47
CA THR A 26 16.80 19.25 -36.35
C THR A 26 15.90 19.07 -37.58
N ARG A 27 15.53 20.16 -38.27
CA ARG A 27 14.58 20.15 -39.39
C ARG A 27 15.18 20.67 -40.70
N PHE A 28 16.47 21.00 -40.75
CA PHE A 28 17.14 21.59 -41.91
C PHE A 28 16.39 22.81 -42.50
N SER A 29 15.69 23.57 -41.63
CA SER A 29 14.83 24.67 -42.06
C SER A 29 14.73 25.77 -41.00
N VAL A 30 14.89 27.02 -41.44
CA VAL A 30 14.81 28.22 -40.60
C VAL A 30 13.47 28.95 -40.66
N ARG A 31 12.52 28.43 -41.46
CA ARG A 31 11.24 29.09 -41.77
C ARG A 31 10.24 29.13 -40.60
N MET A 32 10.55 28.49 -39.46
CA MET A 32 9.73 28.44 -38.23
C MET A 32 8.22 28.32 -38.46
N LYS A 33 7.81 27.50 -39.45
CA LYS A 33 6.38 27.38 -39.83
C LYS A 33 5.55 26.63 -38.76
N HIS A 34 6.20 25.83 -37.93
CA HIS A 34 5.58 25.12 -36.80
C HIS A 34 6.01 25.77 -35.50
N ASP A 35 5.04 26.10 -34.64
CA ASP A 35 5.29 26.66 -33.32
C ASP A 35 5.42 25.54 -32.26
N ASP A 36 6.66 25.12 -32.02
CA ASP A 36 6.96 24.10 -31.01
C ASP A 36 6.74 24.59 -29.56
N ARG A 37 6.44 25.89 -29.35
CA ARG A 37 6.18 26.46 -28.01
C ARG A 37 5.02 25.77 -27.31
N LYS A 38 3.95 25.46 -28.04
CA LYS A 38 2.77 24.82 -27.45
C LYS A 38 3.09 23.40 -26.98
N GLN A 39 3.89 22.66 -27.74
CA GLN A 39 4.32 21.31 -27.37
C GLN A 39 5.27 21.32 -26.17
N GLN A 40 6.25 22.23 -26.16
CA GLN A 40 7.15 22.40 -25.01
C GLN A 40 6.42 22.88 -23.76
N ALA A 41 5.48 23.82 -23.90
CA ALA A 41 4.65 24.28 -22.79
C ALA A 41 3.77 23.15 -22.24
N ALA A 42 3.21 22.29 -23.10
CA ALA A 42 2.43 21.12 -22.66
C ALA A 42 3.30 20.11 -21.89
N LEU A 43 4.54 19.87 -22.30
CA LEU A 43 5.48 18.99 -21.58
C LEU A 43 5.88 19.57 -20.22
N VAL A 44 6.18 20.86 -20.16
CA VAL A 44 6.49 21.53 -18.88
C VAL A 44 5.27 21.50 -17.96
N LEU A 45 4.07 21.75 -18.50
CA LEU A 45 2.83 21.71 -17.74
C LEU A 45 2.53 20.31 -17.18
N SER A 46 2.70 19.26 -17.97
CA SER A 46 2.50 17.89 -17.50
C SER A 46 3.50 17.50 -16.42
N MET A 47 4.77 17.91 -16.55
CA MET A 47 5.79 17.69 -15.52
C MET A 47 5.43 18.41 -14.21
N VAL A 48 4.91 19.64 -14.27
CA VAL A 48 4.42 20.36 -13.09
C VAL A 48 3.25 19.61 -12.44
N PHE A 49 2.28 19.12 -13.21
CA PHE A 49 1.18 18.32 -12.66
C PHE A 49 1.66 17.03 -11.99
N VAL A 50 2.65 16.34 -12.56
CA VAL A 50 3.25 15.15 -11.94
C VAL A 50 3.90 15.50 -10.61
N LEU A 51 4.68 16.59 -10.55
CA LEU A 51 5.32 17.04 -9.31
C LEU A 51 4.29 17.42 -8.24
N ILE A 52 3.22 18.10 -8.62
CA ILE A 52 2.10 18.42 -7.72
C ILE A 52 1.43 17.12 -7.22
N GLY A 53 1.18 16.16 -8.11
CA GLY A 53 0.59 14.87 -7.75
C GLY A 53 1.46 14.08 -6.78
N VAL A 54 2.76 14.01 -7.03
CA VAL A 54 3.73 13.37 -6.12
C VAL A 54 3.77 14.09 -4.77
N GLY A 55 3.84 15.42 -4.77
CA GLY A 55 3.80 16.22 -3.54
C GLY A 55 2.51 16.01 -2.75
N TRP A 56 1.36 15.92 -3.43
CA TRP A 56 0.06 15.66 -2.81
C TRP A 56 0.01 14.26 -2.18
N MET A 57 0.49 13.23 -2.88
CA MET A 57 0.54 11.88 -2.34
C MET A 57 1.49 11.77 -1.15
N ALA A 58 2.64 12.43 -1.20
CA ALA A 58 3.57 12.51 -0.08
C ALA A 58 2.94 13.21 1.14
N LEU A 59 2.20 14.30 0.92
CA LEU A 59 1.47 15.00 1.98
C LEU A 59 0.41 14.10 2.63
N LEU A 60 -0.41 13.42 1.82
CA LEU A 60 -1.43 12.49 2.32
C LEU A 60 -0.80 11.35 3.14
N HIS A 61 0.35 10.84 2.70
CA HIS A 61 1.07 9.79 3.43
C HIS A 61 1.54 10.26 4.80
N VAL A 62 2.06 11.49 4.91
CA VAL A 62 2.52 12.05 6.18
C VAL A 62 1.35 12.38 7.11
N MET A 63 0.23 12.88 6.59
CA MET A 63 -0.95 13.24 7.41
C MET A 63 -1.74 12.01 7.90
N LYS A 64 -1.77 10.93 7.12
CA LYS A 64 -2.40 9.66 7.52
C LYS A 64 -1.42 8.52 7.31
N PRO A 65 -0.41 8.39 8.18
CA PRO A 65 0.44 7.21 8.17
C PRO A 65 -0.48 6.02 8.40
N ALA A 66 -0.39 5.07 7.48
CA ALA A 66 -1.15 3.85 7.40
C ALA A 66 -1.76 3.36 8.74
N GLY A 67 -3.07 3.56 8.91
CA GLY A 67 -3.89 3.02 9.98
C GLY A 67 -3.60 3.62 11.37
N LEU A 68 -4.52 4.42 11.90
CA LEU A 68 -4.54 4.71 13.33
C LEU A 68 -5.37 3.63 14.04
N VAL A 69 -4.95 3.23 15.24
CA VAL A 69 -5.71 2.29 16.09
C VAL A 69 -7.12 2.81 16.33
N GLY A 70 -7.28 4.13 16.52
CA GLY A 70 -8.58 4.81 16.54
C GLY A 70 -9.65 4.07 17.35
N GLN A 71 -10.77 3.78 16.70
CA GLN A 71 -11.88 2.97 17.26
C GLN A 71 -11.84 1.50 16.83
N ALA A 72 -10.73 1.03 16.24
CA ALA A 72 -10.60 -0.35 15.82
C ALA A 72 -10.54 -1.27 17.03
N ALA A 73 -11.37 -2.32 17.01
CA ALA A 73 -11.42 -3.29 18.09
C ALA A 73 -10.33 -4.37 17.95
N ILE A 74 -9.82 -4.59 16.73
CA ILE A 74 -8.71 -5.49 16.43
C ILE A 74 -7.64 -4.72 15.66
N VAL A 75 -6.41 -4.85 16.13
CA VAL A 75 -5.23 -4.16 15.58
C VAL A 75 -4.20 -5.21 15.20
N GLY A 76 -3.60 -5.09 14.02
CA GLY A 76 -2.49 -5.92 13.59
C GLY A 76 -1.24 -5.09 13.39
N ASP A 77 -0.10 -5.62 13.80
CA ASP A 77 1.20 -5.05 13.44
C ASP A 77 1.53 -5.42 12.00
N ARG A 78 1.70 -4.40 11.14
CA ARG A 78 2.00 -4.59 9.72
C ARG A 78 3.34 -5.29 9.49
N ASP A 79 4.32 -5.09 10.36
CA ASP A 79 5.68 -5.56 10.12
C ASP A 79 5.85 -7.01 10.60
N THR A 80 5.24 -7.36 11.73
CA THR A 80 5.37 -8.69 12.35
C THR A 80 4.19 -9.62 12.06
N GLY A 81 3.04 -9.09 11.62
CA GLY A 81 1.80 -9.85 11.45
C GLY A 81 1.08 -10.17 12.77
N GLN A 82 1.64 -9.77 13.92
CA GLN A 82 1.06 -10.04 15.24
C GLN A 82 -0.28 -9.32 15.42
N VAL A 83 -1.29 -10.04 15.91
CA VAL A 83 -2.64 -9.50 16.14
C VAL A 83 -2.82 -9.15 17.62
N TYR A 84 -3.56 -8.08 17.86
CA TYR A 84 -3.92 -7.55 19.18
C TYR A 84 -5.42 -7.30 19.26
N ALA A 85 -6.03 -7.70 20.37
CA ALA A 85 -7.41 -7.37 20.73
C ALA A 85 -7.43 -6.12 21.62
N LYS A 86 -8.28 -5.15 21.30
CA LYS A 86 -8.46 -3.94 22.12
C LYS A 86 -9.61 -4.14 23.10
N ILE A 87 -9.29 -4.23 24.39
CA ILE A 87 -10.25 -4.45 25.47
C ILE A 87 -9.98 -3.39 26.55
N ASP A 88 -11.01 -2.66 26.97
CA ASP A 88 -10.92 -1.61 27.99
C ASP A 88 -9.77 -0.59 27.76
N GLY A 89 -9.51 -0.27 26.49
CA GLY A 89 -8.44 0.66 26.09
C GLY A 89 -7.02 0.10 26.15
N ARG A 90 -6.84 -1.19 26.45
CA ARG A 90 -5.56 -1.91 26.45
C ARG A 90 -5.47 -2.83 25.23
N LEU A 91 -4.25 -3.05 24.73
CA LEU A 91 -3.98 -3.99 23.64
C LEU A 91 -3.47 -5.32 24.20
N HIS A 92 -4.24 -6.38 24.00
CA HIS A 92 -3.88 -7.73 24.40
C HIS A 92 -3.35 -8.50 23.19
N PRO A 93 -2.10 -8.98 23.19
CA PRO A 93 -1.57 -9.79 22.10
C PRO A 93 -2.36 -11.09 22.02
N ALA A 94 -2.88 -11.41 20.84
CA ALA A 94 -3.68 -12.60 20.60
C ALA A 94 -2.86 -13.66 19.85
N LEU A 95 -2.96 -14.93 20.25
CA LEU A 95 -2.28 -16.03 19.57
C LEU A 95 -2.75 -16.22 18.12
N ASN A 96 -4.04 -16.01 17.85
CA ASN A 96 -4.68 -16.23 16.55
C ASN A 96 -5.73 -15.13 16.29
N LEU A 97 -6.04 -14.85 15.02
CA LEU A 97 -7.07 -13.85 14.65
C LEU A 97 -8.45 -14.23 15.20
N THR A 98 -8.77 -15.52 15.17
CA THR A 98 -10.02 -16.06 15.73
C THR A 98 -10.13 -15.78 17.23
N SER A 99 -9.04 -15.92 17.97
CA SER A 99 -9.02 -15.61 19.40
C SER A 99 -9.26 -14.13 19.66
N ALA A 100 -8.68 -13.24 18.85
CA ALA A 100 -8.93 -11.81 18.94
C ALA A 100 -10.41 -11.45 18.68
N ARG A 101 -11.03 -12.07 17.66
CA ARG A 101 -12.45 -11.89 17.35
C ARG A 101 -13.37 -12.35 18.47
N LEU A 102 -13.06 -13.50 19.07
CA LEU A 102 -13.81 -14.04 20.20
C LEU A 102 -13.71 -13.13 21.43
N ALA A 103 -12.51 -12.63 21.74
CA ALA A 103 -12.29 -11.77 22.89
C ALA A 103 -13.00 -10.40 22.76
N VAL A 104 -13.04 -9.85 21.54
CA VAL A 104 -13.76 -8.61 21.23
C VAL A 104 -15.27 -8.84 21.07
N GLY A 105 -15.70 -10.07 20.77
CA GLY A 105 -17.09 -10.40 20.48
C GLY A 105 -17.58 -9.92 19.12
N SER A 106 -16.68 -9.63 18.17
CA SER A 106 -17.05 -9.18 16.82
C SER A 106 -16.18 -9.83 15.74
N ALA A 107 -16.76 -10.07 14.56
CA ALA A 107 -16.05 -10.60 13.40
C ALA A 107 -15.24 -9.52 12.65
N ALA A 108 -14.79 -8.48 13.35
CA ALA A 108 -14.07 -7.36 12.76
C ALA A 108 -12.78 -7.83 12.04
N ARG A 109 -12.39 -7.06 11.02
CA ARG A 109 -11.11 -7.24 10.34
C ARG A 109 -10.03 -6.48 11.12
N PRO A 110 -8.80 -7.02 11.20
CA PRO A 110 -7.70 -6.33 11.86
C PRO A 110 -7.36 -5.05 11.08
N THR A 111 -7.15 -3.97 11.81
CA THR A 111 -6.58 -2.75 11.26
C THR A 111 -5.07 -2.80 11.33
N TRP A 112 -4.42 -2.78 10.17
CA TRP A 112 -2.96 -2.88 10.09
C TRP A 112 -2.31 -1.53 10.34
N VAL A 113 -1.61 -1.43 11.47
CA VAL A 113 -0.91 -0.23 11.93
C VAL A 113 0.58 -0.49 12.06
N THR A 114 1.37 0.56 12.19
CA THR A 114 2.81 0.43 12.47
C THR A 114 3.07 0.13 13.95
N ALA A 115 4.17 -0.53 14.26
CA ALA A 115 4.58 -0.81 15.64
C ALA A 115 4.61 0.45 16.54
N ARG A 116 4.95 1.61 15.97
CA ARG A 116 4.96 2.91 16.68
C ARG A 116 3.59 3.32 17.23
N GLU A 117 2.50 2.90 16.57
CA GLU A 117 1.15 3.19 17.03
C GLU A 117 0.71 2.24 18.13
N ILE A 118 1.13 0.97 18.08
CA ILE A 118 0.81 -0.05 19.10
C ILE A 118 1.42 0.31 20.45
N VAL A 119 2.68 0.80 20.45
CA VAL A 119 3.41 1.18 21.68
C VAL A 119 2.74 2.34 22.44
N LYS A 120 1.87 3.12 21.79
CA LYS A 120 1.12 4.20 22.46
C LYS A 120 0.05 3.67 23.41
N TYR A 121 -0.34 2.40 23.29
CA TYR A 121 -1.36 1.78 24.12
C TYR A 121 -0.74 0.86 25.16
N PRO A 122 -1.29 0.83 26.39
CA PRO A 122 -0.87 -0.12 27.40
C PRO A 122 -1.10 -1.56 26.93
N THR A 123 -0.04 -2.38 26.95
CA THR A 123 -0.10 -3.80 26.58
C THR A 123 -0.57 -4.66 27.74
N GLY A 124 -1.53 -5.55 27.50
CA GLY A 124 -2.02 -6.53 28.44
C GLY A 124 -1.35 -7.91 28.30
N PRO A 125 -1.74 -8.89 29.13
CA PRO A 125 -1.28 -10.27 28.97
C PRO A 125 -1.71 -10.86 27.63
N MET A 126 -0.94 -11.84 27.15
CA MET A 126 -1.25 -12.60 25.95
C MET A 126 -2.50 -13.45 26.15
N ILE A 127 -3.38 -13.43 25.16
CA ILE A 127 -4.64 -14.17 25.15
C ILE A 127 -4.70 -15.11 23.95
N GLY A 128 -5.47 -16.19 24.08
CA GLY A 128 -5.88 -16.99 22.93
C GLY A 128 -5.92 -18.48 23.20
N ILE A 129 -6.46 -19.19 22.22
CA ILE A 129 -6.63 -20.64 22.25
C ILE A 129 -5.64 -21.24 21.24
N PRO A 130 -4.71 -22.11 21.68
CA PRO A 130 -3.75 -22.73 20.79
C PRO A 130 -4.43 -23.71 19.81
N GLY A 131 -3.92 -23.78 18.57
CA GLY A 131 -4.40 -24.73 17.55
C GLY A 131 -5.68 -24.34 16.82
N VAL A 132 -6.23 -23.14 17.08
CA VAL A 132 -7.38 -22.61 16.35
C VAL A 132 -6.93 -22.01 15.01
N PRO A 133 -7.64 -22.26 13.89
CA PRO A 133 -7.31 -21.65 12.61
C PRO A 133 -7.52 -20.12 12.63
N ASP A 134 -6.68 -19.41 11.87
CA ASP A 134 -6.79 -17.94 11.71
C ASP A 134 -7.91 -17.52 10.76
N ASP A 135 -8.23 -18.36 9.79
CA ASP A 135 -9.31 -18.14 8.84
C ASP A 135 -10.50 -19.05 9.15
N LEU A 136 -11.70 -18.47 9.08
CA LEU A 136 -12.97 -19.12 9.32
C LEU A 136 -13.86 -19.00 8.07
N GLY A 137 -13.26 -19.18 6.90
CA GLY A 137 -13.99 -19.22 5.64
C GLY A 137 -15.01 -20.36 5.65
N VAL A 138 -16.28 -20.03 5.42
CA VAL A 138 -17.34 -21.03 5.25
C VAL A 138 -17.55 -21.25 3.76
N THR A 139 -17.46 -22.49 3.30
CA THR A 139 -17.84 -22.85 1.93
C THR A 139 -19.37 -22.82 1.82
N ALA A 140 -19.90 -21.94 0.98
CA ALA A 140 -21.33 -21.79 0.80
C ALA A 140 -21.90 -22.94 -0.06
N GLY A 141 -22.31 -24.03 0.59
CA GLY A 141 -23.14 -25.08 0.01
C GLY A 141 -24.52 -25.07 0.67
N SER A 142 -25.60 -25.07 -0.11
CA SER A 142 -26.96 -25.14 0.43
C SER A 142 -27.33 -26.52 0.97
N VAL A 143 -26.56 -27.56 0.57
CA VAL A 143 -26.77 -28.94 0.97
C VAL A 143 -25.59 -29.40 1.80
N SER A 144 -25.85 -29.80 3.05
CA SER A 144 -24.88 -30.48 3.90
C SER A 144 -24.83 -31.96 3.53
N ALA A 145 -23.75 -32.41 2.90
CA ALA A 145 -23.49 -33.82 2.63
C ALA A 145 -22.30 -34.30 3.48
N TRP A 146 -22.55 -35.25 4.38
CA TRP A 146 -21.54 -35.84 5.24
C TRP A 146 -21.53 -37.35 5.04
N SER A 147 -20.37 -37.94 4.76
CA SER A 147 -20.17 -39.39 4.69
C SER A 147 -18.93 -39.79 5.47
N VAL A 148 -19.00 -40.96 6.12
CA VAL A 148 -17.86 -41.59 6.79
C VAL A 148 -17.58 -42.90 6.05
N CYS A 149 -16.37 -43.04 5.53
CA CYS A 149 -15.94 -44.24 4.84
C CYS A 149 -15.03 -45.05 5.77
N ASP A 150 -15.40 -46.30 6.03
CA ASP A 150 -14.52 -47.28 6.63
C ASP A 150 -14.15 -48.32 5.56
N THR A 151 -12.86 -48.60 5.40
CA THR A 151 -12.34 -49.53 4.40
C THR A 151 -11.54 -50.62 5.08
N ALA A 152 -12.10 -51.82 5.16
CA ALA A 152 -11.39 -52.99 5.64
C ALA A 152 -10.36 -53.47 4.61
N ALA A 153 -9.15 -53.83 5.07
CA ALA A 153 -8.18 -54.52 4.24
C ALA A 153 -8.74 -55.88 3.80
N ALA A 154 -8.48 -56.26 2.55
CA ALA A 154 -8.90 -57.56 2.04
C ALA A 154 -8.30 -58.69 2.91
N PRO A 155 -9.08 -59.73 3.28
CA PRO A 155 -8.53 -60.87 3.97
C PRO A 155 -7.44 -61.50 3.10
N GLY A 156 -6.18 -61.46 3.53
CA GLY A 156 -5.04 -62.05 2.82
C GLY A 156 -3.99 -61.08 2.28
N SER A 157 -4.19 -59.75 2.32
CA SER A 157 -3.10 -58.79 2.04
C SER A 157 -2.25 -58.56 3.29
N GLY A 158 -1.73 -59.65 3.86
CA GLY A 158 -0.61 -59.59 4.78
C GLY A 158 0.62 -59.14 3.99
N ALA A 159 0.99 -57.87 4.12
CA ALA A 159 2.37 -57.47 3.90
C ALA A 159 3.21 -58.32 4.86
N ALA A 160 3.86 -59.35 4.32
CA ALA A 160 4.77 -60.20 5.05
C ALA A 160 5.86 -59.32 5.67
N ARG A 161 5.83 -59.17 6.99
CA ARG A 161 6.97 -58.69 7.77
C ARG A 161 8.14 -59.66 7.52
N ARG A 162 9.23 -59.14 6.99
CA ARG A 162 10.60 -59.54 7.33
C ARG A 162 11.33 -58.31 7.84
#